data_AF-A0A9D1GMT6-F1
#
_entry.id   AF-A0A9D1GMT6-F1
#
_cell.length_a   1.000
_cell.length_b   1.000
_cell.length_c   1.000
_cell.angle_alpha   90.00
_cell.angle_beta   90.00
_cell.angle_gamma   90.00
#
_symmetry.space_group_name_H-M   'P 1'
#
loop_
_entity.id
_entity.type
_entity.pdbx_description
1 polymer ?
#
loop_
_entity_poly.entity_id
_entity_poly.type
_entity_poly.pdbx_seq_one_letter_code
_entity_poly.pdbx_strand_id
1 'polypeptide(L)' 'MEEFDYSKALEELELIAEKVEDPSTALDDIDRYIRRSDELIGRCREYLRTLRTKTDNL' A
#
# COMPACT_ATOMS: atom_id res chain seq x y z
N MET A 1 7.71 -1.07 18.15
CA MET A 1 7.56 -0.92 16.70
C MET A 1 6.28 -1.65 16.36
N GLU A 2 5.22 -0.95 15.95
CA GLU A 2 3.98 -1.62 15.58
C GLU A 2 4.25 -2.56 14.40
N GLU A 3 3.74 -3.78 14.49
CA GLU A 3 3.82 -4.75 13.41
C GLU A 3 3.03 -4.22 12.21
N PHE A 4 3.59 -4.33 11.02
CA PHE A 4 2.93 -3.87 9.80
C PHE A 4 1.65 -4.68 9.56
N ASP A 5 0.52 -3.98 9.49
CA ASP A 5 -0.79 -4.55 9.20
C ASP A 5 -1.00 -4.57 7.68
N TYR A 6 -0.78 -5.74 7.08
CA TYR A 6 -0.93 -5.95 5.65
C TYR A 6 -2.37 -5.72 5.16
N SER A 7 -3.37 -6.10 5.95
CA SER A 7 -4.78 -5.96 5.57
C SER A 7 -5.19 -4.50 5.51
N LYS A 8 -4.82 -3.69 6.51
CA LYS A 8 -5.09 -2.25 6.48
C LYS A 8 -4.37 -1.54 5.34
N ALA A 9 -3.16 -1.98 4.98
CA ALA A 9 -2.44 -1.42 3.85
C ALA A 9 -3.16 -1.69 2.51
N LEU A 10 -3.80 -2.85 2.37
CA LEU A 10 -4.64 -3.16 1.20
C LEU A 10 -5.92 -2.31 1.18
N GLU A 11 -6.62 -2.19 2.30
CA GLU A 11 -7.81 -1.32 2.41
C GLU A 11 -7.47 0.13 2.02
N GLU A 12 -6.31 0.65 2.47
CA GLU A 12 -5.87 1.99 2.11
C GLU A 12 -5.54 2.11 0.61
N LEU A 13 -4.95 1.08 -0.01
CA LEU A 13 -4.71 1.05 -1.45
C LEU A 13 -6.00 1.04 -2.28
N GLU A 14 -7.03 0.31 -1.83
CA GLU A 14 -8.35 0.29 -2.46
C GLU A 14 -9.01 1.68 -2.40
N LEU A 15 -8.97 2.33 -1.24
CA LEU A 15 -9.48 3.71 -1.10
C LEU A 15 -8.74 4.71 -1.99
N ILE A 16 -7.42 4.54 -2.14
CA ILE A 16 -6.64 5.37 -3.07
C ILE A 16 -7.09 5.16 -4.52
N ALA A 17 -7.33 3.91 -4.93
CA ALA A 17 -7.82 3.62 -6.27
C ALA A 17 -9.17 4.29 -6.52
N GLU A 18 -10.12 4.16 -5.57
CA GLU A 18 -11.43 4.83 -5.65
C GLU A 18 -11.29 6.35 -5.82
N LYS A 19 -10.36 6.97 -5.08
CA LYS A 19 -10.13 8.42 -5.16
C LYS A 19 -9.50 8.85 -6.47
N VAL A 20 -8.55 8.10 -7.00
CA VAL A 20 -7.89 8.46 -8.27
C VAL A 20 -8.83 8.24 -9.47
N GLU A 21 -9.76 7.29 -9.38
CA GLU A 21 -10.76 7.03 -10.42
C GLU A 21 -11.94 8.03 -10.39
N ASP A 22 -12.12 8.78 -9.29
CA ASP A 22 -13.14 9.81 -9.15
C ASP A 22 -12.79 11.07 -9.99
N PRO A 23 -13.61 11.45 -10.99
CA PRO A 23 -13.36 12.63 -11.82
C PRO A 23 -13.39 13.96 -11.06
N SER A 24 -13.91 13.97 -9.84
CA SER A 24 -13.94 15.15 -8.96
C SER A 24 -12.67 15.35 -8.13
N THR A 25 -11.76 14.37 -8.14
CA THR A 25 -10.49 14.46 -7.43
C THR A 25 -9.58 15.49 -8.08
N ALA A 26 -9.03 16.39 -7.27
CA ALA A 26 -8.11 17.42 -7.75
C ALA A 26 -6.79 16.78 -8.24
N LEU A 27 -6.21 17.34 -9.31
CA LEU A 27 -4.96 16.84 -9.88
C LEU A 27 -3.81 16.82 -8.86
N ASP A 28 -3.75 17.81 -7.96
CA ASP A 28 -2.74 17.88 -6.89
C ASP A 28 -2.91 16.74 -5.86
N ASP A 29 -4.14 16.29 -5.64
CA ASP A 29 -4.42 15.14 -4.75
C ASP A 29 -4.02 13.81 -5.42
N ILE A 30 -4.09 13.71 -6.76
CA ILE A 30 -3.65 12.52 -7.49
C ILE A 30 -2.16 12.24 -7.26
N ASP A 31 -1.29 13.25 -7.32
CA ASP A 31 0.15 13.08 -7.05
C ASP A 31 0.39 12.59 -5.61
N ARG A 32 -0.35 13.13 -4.64
CA ARG A 32 -0.30 12.68 -3.23
C ARG A 32 -0.71 11.21 -3.10
N TYR A 33 -1.79 10.81 -3.77
CA TYR A 33 -2.28 9.44 -3.78
C TYR A 33 -1.29 8.46 -4.43
N ILE A 34 -0.64 8.86 -5.54
CA ILE A 34 0.40 8.05 -6.19
C ILE A 34 1.60 7.84 -5.28
N ARG A 35 2.09 8.88 -4.59
CA ARG A 35 3.22 8.73 -3.65
C ARG A 35 2.85 7.81 -2.50
N ARG A 36 1.65 7.96 -1.95
CA ARG A 36 1.18 7.13 -0.85
C ARG A 36 1.02 5.67 -1.27
N SER A 37 0.52 5.40 -2.48
CA SER A 37 0.40 4.03 -2.97
C SER A 37 1.77 3.37 -3.17
N ASP A 38 2.78 4.09 -3.66
CA ASP A 38 4.15 3.57 -3.79
C ASP A 38 4.74 3.16 -2.43
N GLU A 39 4.55 3.99 -1.39
CA GLU A 39 4.96 3.66 -0.02
C GLU A 39 4.29 2.37 0.48
N LEU A 40 2.96 2.27 0.34
CA LEU A 40 2.18 1.11 0.80
C LEU A 40 2.61 -0.16 0.06
N ILE A 41 2.76 -0.09 -1.27
CA ILE A 41 3.23 -1.21 -2.10
C ILE A 41 4.63 -1.65 -1.68
N GLY A 42 5.53 -0.70 -1.38
CA GLY A 42 6.86 -0.97 -0.87
C GLY A 42 6.82 -1.81 0.42
N ARG A 43 6.02 -1.38 1.39
CA ARG A 43 5.85 -2.08 2.67
C ARG A 43 5.19 -3.45 2.51
N CYS A 44 4.16 -3.57 1.67
CA CYS A 44 3.53 -4.84 1.33
C CYS A 44 4.54 -5.83 0.74
N ARG A 45 5.39 -5.38 -0.21
CA ARG A 45 6.44 -6.22 -0.81
C ARG A 45 7.48 -6.66 0.23
N GLU A 46 7.90 -5.77 1.13
CA GLU A 46 8.84 -6.10 2.20
C GLU A 46 8.27 -7.13 3.18
N TYR A 47 7.00 -6.97 3.58
CA TYR A 47 6.29 -7.92 4.41
C TYR A 47 6.24 -9.33 3.78
N LEU A 48 5.83 -9.42 2.52
CA LEU A 48 5.75 -10.69 1.80
C LEU A 48 7.13 -11.35 1.62
N ARG A 49 8.18 -10.57 1.36
CA ARG A 49 9.56 -11.10 1.29
C ARG A 49 10.02 -11.66 2.64
N THR A 50 9.65 -11.00 3.74
CA THR A 50 9.96 -11.46 5.10
C THR A 50 9.24 -12.77 5.39
N LEU A 51 7.96 -12.89 5.04
CA LEU A 51 7.21 -14.14 5.17
C LEU A 51 7.83 -15.27 4.34
N ARG A 52 8.16 -15.02 3.07
CA ARG A 52 8.84 -16.01 2.21
C ARG A 52 10.15 -16.50 2.83
N THR A 53 10.98 -15.58 3.32
CA THR A 53 12.26 -15.92 3.96
C THR A 53 12.04 -16.75 5.22
N LYS A 54 10.99 -16.49 6.01
CA LYS A 54 10.63 -17.33 7.17
C LYS A 54 10.21 -18.73 6.74
N THR A 55 9.42 -18.86 5.68
CA THR A 55 8.98 -20.15 5.13
C THR A 55 10.14 -20.97 4.56
N ASP A 56 11.08 -20.34 3.84
CA ASP A 56 12.23 -21.02 3.24
C ASP A 56 13.25 -21.53 4.29
N ASN A 57 13.20 -21.01 5.53
CA ASN A 57 14.07 -21.38 6.64
C ASN A 57 13.40 -22.31 7.68
N LEU A 58 12.17 -22.77 7.41
CA LEU A 58 11.45 -23.78 8.19
C LEU A 58 11.68 -25.18 7.61
#